data_AF-A0A2E6WFV0-F1
#
_entry.id   AF-A0A2E6WFV0-F1
#
_cell.length_a   1.000
_cell.length_b   1.000
_cell.length_c   1.000
_cell.angle_alpha   90.00
_cell.angle_beta   90.00
_cell.angle_gamma   90.00
#
_symmetry.space_group_name_H-M   'P 1'
#
loop_
_entity.id
_entity.type
_entity.pdbx_description
1 polymer ?
#
loop_
_entity_poly.entity_id
_entity_poly.type
_entity_poly.pdbx_seq_one_letter_code
_entity_poly.pdbx_strand_id
1 'polypeptide(L)'
;MLFKKFCLGLLMVGVLTCSSISSAQQPAAFTEIPIAAPFDLAPHQAPESRAQLNQVKQNINQTRAQLALIFRGEAALGANFTLGEGGPSPVQMTNEALLKGWYENYVFAQFTHAKSMGELATQRLTFVNELNTRCPNDAVYQHIANNIVLPQMQTFLTGTFHPAVQYNAMLIVGQINQRSSYNPDQTRRVPVPSSAALGFLMTNVQGAAKNDALLLASWVGVLRHVSLNRVTQHIPGNQQVAIATQALNLLNQDANAAGRSLSGHTWLQRRAIEVLSAIGRDNGQILTKIVSIIKDENSPISLRLSAAKALHYFYYDDRTKVPVEETSNSLGLLAIQICRNELARVEKEKELEASNAAGGVGDFGAGMMGGMDGGMDGGMGGMDGGMDGGMGGMAGGMGGMMGGMGGAMGGDVFGGGASTLSKEEKRRVDYSRRILAYQLYHVVLGIGKQGRQAGPNTIASTGMVLAVTQDNAGQAALTQLQEGMDALIETIRIPEDNSTVSPDEPVSEPDRETMLGNLEGEVRKLESFLLPAVAPATAENPAANTTEPNPVVPGS
;
A
#
# COMPACT_ATOMS: atom_id res chain seq x y z
N MET A 1 69.62 -5.88 50.62
CA MET A 1 70.97 -6.27 50.14
C MET A 1 70.83 -7.21 48.94
N LEU A 2 71.44 -6.82 47.82
CA LEU A 2 71.91 -7.58 46.64
C LEU A 2 70.93 -8.50 45.88
N PHE A 3 70.48 -8.15 44.66
CA PHE A 3 71.12 -8.19 43.32
C PHE A 3 71.29 -9.58 42.67
N LYS A 4 70.55 -9.82 41.57
CA LYS A 4 70.99 -10.29 40.22
C LYS A 4 69.75 -10.77 39.43
N LYS A 5 69.20 -9.97 38.50
CA LYS A 5 69.49 -9.92 37.04
C LYS A 5 69.68 -11.29 36.38
N PHE A 6 68.69 -11.71 35.60
CA PHE A 6 68.90 -12.40 34.32
C PHE A 6 67.77 -12.02 33.35
N CYS A 7 68.15 -11.37 32.25
CA CYS A 7 67.30 -11.09 31.11
C CYS A 7 67.17 -12.37 30.26
N LEU A 8 65.96 -12.72 29.84
CA LEU A 8 65.74 -13.66 28.75
C LEU A 8 64.67 -13.09 27.83
N GLY A 9 65.06 -12.81 26.58
CA GLY A 9 64.18 -12.31 25.54
C GLY A 9 63.16 -13.38 25.14
N LEU A 10 61.88 -13.01 25.16
CA LEU A 10 60.80 -13.84 24.65
C LEU A 10 60.62 -13.53 23.17
N LEU A 11 60.92 -14.51 22.33
CA LEU A 11 60.71 -14.50 20.89
C LEU A 11 59.20 -14.68 20.63
N MET A 12 58.53 -13.66 20.10
CA MET A 12 57.15 -13.71 19.62
C MET A 12 57.09 -14.60 18.36
N VAL A 13 56.58 -15.83 18.51
CA VAL A 13 56.12 -16.64 17.38
C VAL A 13 54.63 -16.35 17.21
N GLY A 14 54.31 -15.50 16.23
CA GLY A 14 52.93 -15.25 15.81
C GLY A 14 52.35 -16.50 15.14
N VAL A 15 51.42 -17.15 15.81
CA VAL A 15 50.57 -18.18 15.20
C VAL A 15 49.54 -17.45 14.35
N LEU A 16 49.74 -17.48 13.03
CA LEU A 16 48.71 -17.15 12.05
C LEU A 16 47.60 -18.20 12.15
N THR A 17 46.51 -17.86 12.84
CA THR A 17 45.25 -18.58 12.72
C THR A 17 44.62 -18.21 11.38
N CYS A 18 44.74 -19.11 10.39
CA CYS A 18 43.94 -19.06 9.18
C CYS A 18 42.46 -19.07 9.59
N SER A 19 41.81 -17.92 9.45
CA SER A 19 40.36 -17.84 9.52
C SER A 19 39.82 -18.65 8.35
N SER A 20 39.11 -19.74 8.65
CA SER A 20 38.34 -20.48 7.66
C SER A 20 37.36 -19.51 7.00
N ILE A 21 37.63 -19.20 5.74
CA ILE A 21 36.64 -18.58 4.84
C ILE A 21 35.46 -19.55 4.84
N SER A 22 34.36 -19.15 5.50
CA SER A 22 33.09 -19.85 5.40
C SER A 22 32.73 -19.84 3.92
N SER A 23 32.83 -21.00 3.26
CA SER A 23 32.31 -21.17 1.91
C SER A 23 30.86 -20.74 1.95
N ALA A 24 30.52 -19.64 1.26
CA ALA A 24 29.13 -19.24 1.07
C ALA A 24 28.40 -20.46 0.51
N GLN A 25 27.56 -21.09 1.34
CA GLN A 25 26.84 -22.28 0.98
C GLN A 25 25.97 -21.90 -0.22
N GLN A 26 26.32 -22.45 -1.38
CA GLN A 26 25.62 -22.17 -2.64
C GLN A 26 24.12 -22.39 -2.37
N PRO A 27 23.27 -21.36 -2.54
CA PRO A 27 21.86 -21.47 -2.16
C PRO A 27 21.27 -22.68 -2.88
N ALA A 28 20.55 -23.52 -2.13
CA ALA A 28 19.91 -24.71 -2.69
C ALA A 28 19.11 -24.30 -3.94
N ALA A 29 19.31 -25.04 -5.03
CA ALA A 29 18.61 -24.74 -6.27
C ALA A 29 17.09 -24.78 -6.02
N PHE A 30 16.41 -23.69 -6.38
CA PHE A 30 14.95 -23.64 -6.29
C PHE A 30 14.33 -24.65 -7.27
N THR A 31 13.19 -25.20 -6.91
CA THR A 31 12.45 -26.13 -7.76
C THR A 31 11.95 -25.42 -9.01
N GLU A 32 12.31 -25.97 -10.18
CA GLU A 32 11.73 -25.60 -11.47
C GLU A 32 10.83 -26.74 -11.98
N ILE A 33 9.62 -26.41 -12.43
CA ILE A 33 8.72 -27.37 -13.10
C ILE A 33 9.08 -27.38 -14.58
N PRO A 34 9.36 -28.55 -15.18
CA PRO A 34 9.60 -28.63 -16.61
C PRO A 34 8.35 -28.25 -17.39
N ILE A 35 8.51 -27.46 -18.45
CA ILE A 35 7.41 -27.18 -19.38
C ILE A 35 7.13 -28.45 -20.18
N ALA A 36 5.87 -28.85 -20.27
CA ALA A 36 5.50 -30.06 -21.02
C ALA A 36 5.90 -29.91 -22.50
N ALA A 37 6.55 -30.94 -23.04
CA ALA A 37 7.09 -30.95 -24.40
C ALA A 37 6.10 -30.50 -25.49
N PRO A 38 4.79 -30.82 -25.45
CA PRO A 38 3.83 -30.32 -26.43
C PRO A 38 3.68 -28.79 -26.48
N PHE A 39 4.16 -28.07 -25.46
CA PHE A 39 4.05 -26.62 -25.30
C PHE A 39 5.42 -25.91 -25.17
N ASP A 40 6.53 -26.66 -25.13
CA ASP A 40 7.86 -26.07 -24.93
C ASP A 40 8.47 -25.58 -26.25
N LEU A 41 8.57 -24.26 -26.39
CA LEU A 41 9.16 -23.61 -27.58
C LEU A 41 10.69 -23.53 -27.52
N ALA A 42 11.28 -23.62 -26.33
CA ALA A 42 12.71 -23.31 -26.13
C ALA A 42 13.66 -24.31 -26.83
N PRO A 43 13.41 -25.64 -26.81
CA PRO A 43 14.27 -26.61 -27.48
C PRO A 43 14.30 -26.49 -29.01
N HIS A 44 13.36 -25.75 -29.61
CA HIS A 44 13.11 -25.76 -31.05
C HIS A 44 13.36 -24.39 -31.72
N GLN A 45 14.19 -23.53 -31.13
CA GLN A 45 14.48 -22.20 -31.69
C GLN A 45 15.51 -22.23 -32.84
N ALA A 46 16.25 -23.33 -33.00
CA ALA A 46 17.25 -23.48 -34.05
C ALA A 46 16.61 -23.76 -35.43
N PRO A 47 17.17 -23.25 -36.55
CA PRO A 47 16.58 -23.38 -37.89
C PRO A 47 16.24 -24.82 -38.31
N GLU A 48 17.07 -25.78 -37.94
CA GLU A 48 16.92 -27.22 -38.21
C GLU A 48 15.68 -27.86 -37.53
N SER A 49 15.09 -27.18 -36.55
CA SER A 49 13.93 -27.66 -35.77
C SER A 49 12.62 -26.95 -36.11
N ARG A 50 12.57 -26.16 -37.21
CA ARG A 50 11.38 -25.38 -37.63
C ARG A 50 10.08 -26.17 -37.69
N ALA A 51 10.11 -27.42 -38.15
CA ALA A 51 8.92 -28.27 -38.20
C ALA A 51 8.36 -28.57 -36.81
N GLN A 52 9.25 -28.87 -35.84
CA GLN A 52 8.88 -29.11 -34.44
C GLN A 52 8.37 -27.83 -33.79
N LEU A 53 9.03 -26.69 -34.04
CA LEU A 53 8.57 -25.39 -33.56
C LEU A 53 7.15 -25.05 -34.05
N ASN A 54 6.88 -25.29 -35.33
CA ASN A 54 5.56 -25.06 -35.92
C ASN A 54 4.51 -26.01 -35.32
N GLN A 55 4.87 -27.26 -35.05
CA GLN A 55 4.00 -28.21 -34.37
C GLN A 55 3.65 -27.75 -32.94
N VAL A 56 4.64 -27.31 -32.15
CA VAL A 56 4.40 -26.79 -30.79
C VAL A 56 3.49 -25.55 -30.83
N LYS A 57 3.72 -24.63 -31.78
CA LYS A 57 2.83 -23.46 -31.99
C LYS A 57 1.40 -23.89 -32.35
N GLN A 58 1.25 -24.90 -33.20
CA GLN A 58 -0.05 -25.45 -33.56
C GLN A 58 -0.75 -26.06 -32.34
N ASN A 59 -0.03 -26.84 -31.53
CA ASN A 59 -0.57 -27.42 -30.29
C ASN A 59 -1.05 -26.33 -29.33
N ILE A 60 -0.26 -25.28 -29.11
CA ILE A 60 -0.63 -24.12 -28.29
C ILE A 60 -1.92 -23.46 -28.81
N ASN A 61 -2.03 -23.27 -30.13
CA ASN A 61 -3.20 -22.65 -30.74
C ASN A 61 -4.44 -23.56 -30.66
N GLN A 62 -4.30 -24.87 -30.91
CA GLN A 62 -5.37 -25.85 -30.76
C GLN A 62 -5.89 -25.88 -29.32
N THR A 63 -4.99 -25.93 -28.34
CA THR A 63 -5.37 -25.87 -26.92
C THR A 63 -6.11 -24.59 -26.61
N ARG A 64 -5.61 -23.41 -27.01
CA ARG A 64 -6.30 -22.13 -26.77
C ARG A 64 -7.70 -22.08 -27.38
N ALA A 65 -7.87 -22.61 -28.59
CA ALA A 65 -9.18 -22.69 -29.23
C ALA A 65 -10.13 -23.60 -28.44
N GLN A 66 -9.65 -24.77 -28.00
CA GLN A 66 -10.44 -25.70 -27.20
C GLN A 66 -10.79 -25.13 -25.83
N LEU A 67 -9.85 -24.47 -25.15
CA LEU A 67 -10.10 -23.78 -23.88
C LEU A 67 -11.20 -22.73 -24.02
N ALA A 68 -11.26 -22.00 -25.14
CA ALA A 68 -12.31 -21.02 -25.38
C ALA A 68 -13.71 -21.67 -25.47
N LEU A 69 -13.81 -22.86 -26.07
CA LEU A 69 -15.05 -23.65 -26.09
C LEU A 69 -15.42 -24.13 -24.68
N ILE A 70 -14.45 -24.65 -23.93
CA ILE A 70 -14.65 -25.12 -22.55
C ILE A 70 -15.12 -23.96 -21.65
N PHE A 71 -14.46 -22.80 -21.72
CA PHE A 71 -14.77 -21.62 -20.92
C PHE A 71 -16.18 -21.07 -21.15
N ARG A 72 -16.71 -21.19 -22.38
CA ARG A 72 -18.10 -20.83 -22.69
C ARG A 72 -19.11 -21.93 -22.32
N GLY A 73 -18.64 -23.10 -21.90
CA GLY A 73 -19.48 -24.27 -21.62
C GLY A 73 -19.96 -25.00 -22.88
N GLU A 74 -19.39 -24.70 -24.05
CA GLU A 74 -19.71 -25.35 -25.33
C GLU A 74 -19.06 -26.74 -25.44
N ALA A 75 -17.98 -26.97 -24.69
CA ALA A 75 -17.31 -28.26 -24.57
C ALA A 75 -17.32 -28.76 -23.12
N ALA A 76 -17.91 -29.93 -22.88
CA ALA A 76 -18.01 -30.52 -21.54
C ALA A 76 -16.63 -30.96 -21.02
N LEU A 77 -16.39 -30.82 -19.71
CA LEU A 77 -15.11 -31.18 -19.06
C LEU A 77 -14.73 -32.66 -19.28
N GLY A 78 -15.72 -33.56 -19.29
CA GLY A 78 -15.50 -34.99 -19.51
C GLY A 78 -15.37 -35.41 -20.99
N ALA A 79 -15.53 -34.49 -21.95
CA ALA A 79 -15.43 -34.84 -23.37
C ALA A 79 -13.96 -35.07 -23.78
N ASN A 80 -13.76 -36.00 -24.71
CA ASN A 80 -12.44 -36.32 -25.26
C ASN A 80 -11.96 -35.22 -26.23
N PHE A 81 -10.66 -34.99 -26.23
CA PHE A 81 -9.94 -34.07 -27.09
C PHE A 81 -8.61 -34.70 -27.55
N THR A 82 -8.26 -34.49 -28.81
CA THR A 82 -7.01 -34.98 -29.40
C THR A 82 -6.05 -33.82 -29.61
N LEU A 83 -4.99 -33.73 -28.82
CA LEU A 83 -3.94 -32.74 -29.05
C LEU A 83 -3.00 -33.20 -30.17
N GLY A 84 -2.68 -32.33 -31.11
CA GLY A 84 -1.78 -32.66 -32.22
C GLY A 84 -2.40 -33.60 -33.26
N GLU A 85 -3.72 -33.54 -33.43
CA GLU A 85 -4.44 -34.31 -34.45
C GLU A 85 -3.83 -34.06 -35.85
N GLY A 86 -3.57 -35.14 -36.59
CA GLY A 86 -2.88 -35.11 -37.89
C GLY A 86 -1.35 -34.99 -37.81
N GLY A 87 -0.77 -34.87 -36.61
CA GLY A 87 0.67 -34.89 -36.36
C GLY A 87 1.24 -36.30 -36.09
N PRO A 88 2.56 -36.43 -35.87
CA PRO A 88 3.22 -37.72 -35.70
C PRO A 88 2.89 -38.43 -34.37
N SER A 89 2.42 -37.69 -33.35
CA SER A 89 2.15 -38.22 -32.01
C SER A 89 0.92 -37.56 -31.38
N PRO A 90 -0.30 -37.86 -31.85
CA PRO A 90 -1.52 -37.32 -31.26
C PRO A 90 -1.74 -37.87 -29.85
N VAL A 91 -2.18 -37.01 -28.93
CA VAL A 91 -2.46 -37.39 -27.53
C VAL A 91 -3.95 -37.24 -27.24
N GLN A 92 -4.62 -38.35 -26.92
CA GLN A 92 -6.00 -38.36 -26.45
C GLN A 92 -6.07 -38.02 -24.96
N MET A 93 -6.96 -37.10 -24.59
CA MET A 93 -7.20 -36.69 -23.20
C MET A 93 -8.62 -36.15 -23.04
N THR A 94 -9.08 -35.99 -21.79
CA THR A 94 -10.33 -35.25 -21.54
C THR A 94 -10.07 -33.74 -21.55
N ASN A 95 -11.11 -32.93 -21.73
CA ASN A 95 -11.02 -31.47 -21.58
C ASN A 95 -10.57 -31.05 -20.17
N GLU A 96 -10.94 -31.81 -19.14
CA GLU A 96 -10.43 -31.65 -17.77
C GLU A 96 -8.92 -31.89 -17.69
N ALA A 97 -8.43 -32.98 -18.26
CA ALA A 97 -7.00 -33.27 -18.31
C ALA A 97 -6.22 -32.22 -19.15
N LEU A 98 -6.82 -31.72 -20.23
CA LEU A 98 -6.27 -30.62 -21.03
C LEU A 98 -6.14 -29.34 -20.20
N LEU A 99 -7.18 -28.95 -19.46
CA LEU A 99 -7.15 -27.79 -18.56
C LEU A 99 -6.05 -27.91 -17.52
N LYS A 100 -6.00 -29.05 -16.82
CA LYS A 100 -5.00 -29.31 -15.78
C LYS A 100 -3.58 -29.24 -16.36
N GLY A 101 -3.34 -29.93 -17.47
CA GLY A 101 -2.04 -29.94 -18.13
C GLY A 101 -1.62 -28.58 -18.68
N TRP A 102 -2.56 -27.81 -19.21
CA TRP A 102 -2.31 -26.45 -19.70
C TRP A 102 -1.88 -25.51 -18.57
N TYR A 103 -2.60 -25.52 -17.45
CA TYR A 103 -2.27 -24.63 -16.34
C TYR A 103 -1.03 -25.08 -15.58
N GLU A 104 -0.97 -26.32 -15.12
CA GLU A 104 0.13 -26.79 -14.26
C GLU A 104 1.44 -26.94 -15.03
N ASN A 105 1.39 -27.57 -16.21
CA ASN A 105 2.59 -27.97 -16.95
C ASN A 105 3.01 -26.98 -18.05
N TYR A 106 2.26 -25.89 -18.24
CA TYR A 106 2.65 -24.83 -19.17
C TYR A 106 2.56 -23.44 -18.54
N VAL A 107 1.37 -22.96 -18.13
CA VAL A 107 1.23 -21.59 -17.60
C VAL A 107 2.01 -21.41 -16.30
N PHE A 108 1.77 -22.25 -15.29
CA PHE A 108 2.43 -22.15 -13.99
C PHE A 108 3.85 -22.72 -14.00
N ALA A 109 4.15 -23.69 -14.86
CA ALA A 109 5.53 -24.12 -15.09
C ALA A 109 6.41 -22.93 -15.52
N GLN A 110 5.93 -22.06 -16.40
CA GLN A 110 6.68 -20.86 -16.81
C GLN A 110 7.05 -19.94 -15.64
N PHE A 111 6.26 -19.90 -14.57
CA PHE A 111 6.52 -19.04 -13.42
C PHE A 111 7.77 -19.47 -12.66
N THR A 112 8.14 -20.75 -12.72
CA THR A 112 9.24 -21.27 -11.91
C THR A 112 10.61 -21.07 -12.56
N HIS A 113 10.66 -20.73 -13.85
CA HIS A 113 11.90 -20.64 -14.61
C HIS A 113 12.62 -19.31 -14.36
N ALA A 114 13.95 -19.36 -14.21
CA ALA A 114 14.78 -18.17 -13.99
C ALA A 114 14.53 -17.03 -15.01
N LYS A 115 14.33 -17.36 -16.29
CA LYS A 115 14.05 -16.39 -17.36
C LYS A 115 12.75 -15.59 -17.18
N SER A 116 11.82 -16.09 -16.37
CA SER A 116 10.52 -15.46 -16.11
C SER A 116 10.52 -14.56 -14.89
N MET A 117 11.58 -14.55 -14.06
CA MET A 117 11.55 -13.91 -12.74
C MET A 117 11.25 -12.41 -12.80
N GLY A 118 11.72 -11.70 -13.83
CA GLY A 118 11.41 -10.27 -14.06
C GLY A 118 9.96 -10.01 -14.51
N GLU A 119 9.29 -11.02 -15.06
CA GLU A 119 7.96 -10.89 -15.68
C GLU A 119 6.83 -11.50 -14.83
N LEU A 120 7.14 -12.07 -13.65
CA LEU A 120 6.14 -12.79 -12.85
C LEU A 120 4.92 -11.93 -12.50
N ALA A 121 5.12 -10.64 -12.23
CA ALA A 121 4.01 -9.73 -11.97
C ALA A 121 3.08 -9.61 -13.19
N THR A 122 3.65 -9.45 -14.39
CA THR A 122 2.92 -9.37 -15.66
C THR A 122 2.21 -10.68 -15.97
N GLN A 123 2.89 -11.81 -15.81
CA GLN A 123 2.34 -13.15 -16.04
C GLN A 123 1.18 -13.44 -15.08
N ARG A 124 1.34 -13.12 -13.79
CA ARG A 124 0.28 -13.22 -12.77
C ARG A 124 -0.96 -12.43 -13.18
N LEU A 125 -0.80 -11.15 -13.51
CA LEU A 125 -1.91 -10.28 -13.89
C LEU A 125 -2.60 -10.77 -15.16
N THR A 126 -1.83 -11.22 -16.15
CA THR A 126 -2.35 -11.79 -17.39
C THR A 126 -3.22 -13.01 -17.10
N PHE A 127 -2.70 -13.97 -16.31
CA PHE A 127 -3.44 -15.16 -15.91
C PHE A 127 -4.74 -14.82 -15.17
N VAL A 128 -4.67 -13.97 -14.14
CA VAL A 128 -5.85 -13.60 -13.35
C VAL A 128 -6.89 -12.87 -14.20
N ASN A 129 -6.46 -12.00 -15.11
CA ASN A 129 -7.36 -11.33 -16.03
C ASN A 129 -8.02 -12.31 -17.00
N GLU A 130 -7.26 -13.23 -17.60
CA GLU A 130 -7.82 -14.24 -18.50
C GLU A 130 -8.85 -15.12 -17.79
N LEU A 131 -8.54 -15.64 -16.60
CA LEU A 131 -9.47 -16.45 -15.82
C LEU A 131 -10.76 -15.67 -15.50
N ASN A 132 -10.65 -14.42 -15.07
CA ASN A 132 -11.80 -13.61 -14.68
C ASN A 132 -12.63 -13.06 -15.84
N THR A 133 -12.05 -12.90 -17.03
CA THR A 133 -12.73 -12.29 -18.19
C THR A 133 -13.15 -13.28 -19.26
N ARG A 134 -12.39 -14.37 -19.45
CA ARG A 134 -12.61 -15.32 -20.55
C ARG A 134 -13.40 -16.55 -20.18
N CYS A 135 -13.60 -16.81 -18.87
CA CYS A 135 -14.37 -17.94 -18.37
C CYS A 135 -15.71 -17.47 -17.76
N PRO A 136 -16.74 -17.17 -18.58
CA PRO A 136 -18.05 -16.73 -18.10
C PRO A 136 -18.89 -17.87 -17.48
N ASN A 137 -18.53 -19.14 -17.74
CA ASN A 137 -19.24 -20.28 -17.16
C ASN A 137 -18.78 -20.52 -15.71
N ASP A 138 -19.70 -20.37 -14.76
CA ASP A 138 -19.40 -20.48 -13.32
C ASP A 138 -18.92 -21.88 -12.91
N ALA A 139 -19.47 -22.95 -13.48
CA ALA A 139 -19.08 -24.32 -13.14
C ALA A 139 -17.63 -24.61 -13.60
N VAL A 140 -17.29 -24.17 -14.81
CA VAL A 140 -15.92 -24.29 -15.34
C VAL A 140 -14.95 -23.40 -14.57
N TYR A 141 -15.35 -22.17 -14.25
CA TYR A 141 -14.55 -21.27 -13.43
C TYR A 141 -14.24 -21.92 -12.08
N GLN A 142 -15.26 -22.46 -11.39
CA GLN A 142 -15.09 -23.10 -10.09
C GLN A 142 -14.21 -24.35 -10.16
N HIS A 143 -14.33 -25.14 -11.22
CA HIS A 143 -13.44 -26.26 -11.45
C HIS A 143 -11.97 -25.80 -11.56
N ILE A 144 -11.69 -24.80 -12.40
CA ILE A 144 -10.33 -24.27 -12.58
C ILE A 144 -9.81 -23.68 -11.26
N ALA A 145 -10.60 -22.83 -10.60
CA ALA A 145 -10.22 -22.16 -9.36
C ALA A 145 -9.89 -23.15 -8.23
N ASN A 146 -10.78 -24.11 -7.97
CA ASN A 146 -10.70 -24.96 -6.79
C ASN A 146 -9.87 -26.22 -7.00
N ASN A 147 -9.84 -26.78 -8.21
CA ASN A 147 -9.20 -28.08 -8.46
C ASN A 147 -7.84 -27.97 -9.16
N ILE A 148 -7.51 -26.80 -9.71
CA ILE A 148 -6.25 -26.58 -10.46
C ILE A 148 -5.45 -25.44 -9.82
N VAL A 149 -6.01 -24.23 -9.79
CA VAL A 149 -5.28 -23.03 -9.40
C VAL A 149 -4.93 -23.04 -7.92
N LEU A 150 -5.93 -23.18 -7.04
CA LEU A 150 -5.68 -23.14 -5.59
C LEU A 150 -4.72 -24.25 -5.14
N PRO A 151 -4.88 -25.53 -5.54
CA PRO A 151 -3.91 -26.58 -5.20
C PRO A 151 -2.50 -26.28 -5.71
N GLN A 152 -2.35 -25.82 -6.96
CA GLN A 152 -1.02 -25.49 -7.50
C GLN A 152 -0.35 -24.33 -6.74
N MET A 153 -1.11 -23.30 -6.38
CA MET A 153 -0.57 -22.20 -5.58
C MET A 153 -0.14 -22.68 -4.19
N GLN A 154 -0.90 -23.59 -3.58
CA GLN A 154 -0.52 -24.23 -2.31
C GLN A 154 0.77 -25.06 -2.45
N THR A 155 0.95 -25.77 -3.56
CA THR A 155 2.23 -26.45 -3.87
C THR A 155 3.38 -25.47 -3.95
N PHE A 156 3.22 -24.33 -4.63
CA PHE A 156 4.24 -23.29 -4.68
C PHE A 156 4.61 -22.75 -3.31
N LEU A 157 3.61 -22.49 -2.46
CA LEU A 157 3.80 -21.92 -1.13
C LEU A 157 4.43 -22.89 -0.13
N THR A 158 4.17 -24.19 -0.28
CA THR A 158 4.68 -25.22 0.63
C THR A 158 6.04 -25.77 0.20
N GLY A 159 6.32 -25.84 -1.11
CA GLY A 159 7.56 -26.37 -1.68
C GLY A 159 8.75 -25.40 -1.71
N THR A 160 9.87 -25.88 -2.27
CA THR A 160 11.16 -25.17 -2.36
C THR A 160 11.25 -24.31 -3.62
N PHE A 161 10.24 -23.48 -3.86
CA PHE A 161 10.21 -22.56 -5.01
C PHE A 161 10.86 -21.22 -4.68
N HIS A 162 11.28 -20.49 -5.72
CA HIS A 162 11.87 -19.16 -5.57
C HIS A 162 10.90 -18.21 -4.82
N PRO A 163 11.37 -17.34 -3.90
CA PRO A 163 10.50 -16.47 -3.11
C PRO A 163 9.55 -15.60 -3.94
N ALA A 164 10.00 -15.14 -5.12
CA ALA A 164 9.15 -14.40 -6.05
C ALA A 164 7.96 -15.23 -6.56
N VAL A 165 8.14 -16.53 -6.78
CA VAL A 165 7.06 -17.46 -7.17
C VAL A 165 6.08 -17.62 -6.01
N GLN A 166 6.58 -17.84 -4.79
CA GLN A 166 5.75 -17.98 -3.60
C GLN A 166 4.92 -16.72 -3.34
N TYR A 167 5.54 -15.54 -3.42
CA TYR A 167 4.84 -14.25 -3.25
C TYR A 167 3.73 -14.07 -4.29
N ASN A 168 4.02 -14.32 -5.57
CA ASN A 168 3.01 -14.23 -6.62
C ASN A 168 1.91 -15.29 -6.47
N ALA A 169 2.23 -16.48 -6.00
CA ALA A 169 1.24 -17.53 -5.72
C ALA A 169 0.26 -17.09 -4.64
N MET A 170 0.73 -16.48 -3.55
CA MET A 170 -0.15 -15.94 -2.50
C MET A 170 -1.05 -14.81 -3.03
N LEU A 171 -0.51 -13.94 -3.88
CA LEU A 171 -1.32 -12.90 -4.53
C LEU A 171 -2.41 -13.48 -5.44
N ILE A 172 -2.10 -14.56 -6.18
CA ILE A 172 -3.11 -15.29 -6.97
C ILE A 172 -4.21 -15.82 -6.05
N VAL A 173 -3.86 -16.47 -4.93
CA VAL A 173 -4.85 -16.97 -3.96
C VAL A 173 -5.81 -15.85 -3.54
N GLY A 174 -5.31 -14.65 -3.24
CA GLY A 174 -6.14 -13.48 -2.91
C GLY A 174 -7.05 -12.96 -4.04
N GLN A 175 -6.79 -13.34 -5.28
CA GLN A 175 -7.51 -12.86 -6.46
C GLN A 175 -8.53 -13.85 -7.02
N ILE A 176 -8.61 -15.08 -6.47
CA ILE A 176 -9.58 -16.10 -6.88
C ILE A 176 -11.00 -15.72 -6.44
N ASN A 177 -12.00 -16.05 -7.28
CA ASN A 177 -13.42 -15.81 -7.00
C ASN A 177 -14.22 -17.12 -6.80
N GLN A 178 -15.44 -16.99 -6.26
CA GLN A 178 -16.46 -18.05 -6.17
C GLN A 178 -17.26 -18.21 -7.48
N ARG A 179 -17.07 -17.30 -8.43
CA ARG A 179 -17.77 -17.28 -9.70
C ARG A 179 -17.05 -16.37 -10.69
N SER A 180 -17.45 -16.47 -11.96
CA SER A 180 -16.96 -15.56 -12.98
C SER A 180 -17.32 -14.10 -12.68
N SER A 181 -16.49 -13.18 -13.17
CA SER A 181 -16.80 -11.75 -13.13
C SER A 181 -17.74 -11.32 -14.27
N TYR A 182 -18.11 -12.26 -15.15
CA TYR A 182 -18.99 -12.05 -16.29
C TYR A 182 -20.10 -13.09 -16.33
N ASN A 183 -21.28 -12.69 -16.79
CA ASN A 183 -22.33 -13.61 -17.19
C ASN A 183 -21.94 -14.35 -18.48
N PRO A 184 -22.64 -15.45 -18.82
CA PRO A 184 -22.65 -16.00 -20.18
C PRO A 184 -22.96 -14.96 -21.27
N ASP A 185 -23.85 -13.99 -20.97
CA ASP A 185 -24.20 -12.87 -21.87
C ASP A 185 -23.16 -11.72 -21.93
N GLN A 186 -21.99 -11.90 -21.30
CA GLN A 186 -20.88 -10.92 -21.23
C GLN A 186 -21.19 -9.62 -20.47
N THR A 187 -22.29 -9.53 -19.74
CA THR A 187 -22.49 -8.44 -18.77
C THR A 187 -21.61 -8.66 -17.53
N ARG A 188 -21.13 -7.55 -16.95
CA ARG A 188 -20.24 -7.57 -15.79
C ARG A 188 -21.02 -7.82 -14.50
N ARG A 189 -20.46 -8.64 -13.62
CA ARG A 189 -20.92 -8.84 -12.24
C ARG A 189 -19.86 -8.36 -11.27
N VAL A 190 -20.30 -7.93 -10.09
CA VAL A 190 -19.39 -7.71 -8.96
C VAL A 190 -18.72 -9.05 -8.60
N PRO A 191 -17.39 -9.14 -8.61
CA PRO A 191 -16.69 -10.37 -8.24
C PRO A 191 -16.98 -10.74 -6.78
N VAL A 192 -17.19 -12.02 -6.52
CA VAL A 192 -17.34 -12.57 -5.17
C VAL A 192 -16.07 -13.37 -4.84
N PRO A 193 -15.18 -12.89 -3.97
CA PRO A 193 -13.94 -13.58 -3.62
C PRO A 193 -14.14 -14.97 -2.99
N SER A 194 -13.24 -15.92 -3.27
CA SER A 194 -13.38 -17.33 -2.85
C SER A 194 -13.29 -17.55 -1.33
N SER A 195 -14.32 -18.10 -0.69
CA SER A 195 -14.26 -18.43 0.74
C SER A 195 -13.16 -19.44 1.09
N ALA A 196 -12.85 -20.37 0.18
CA ALA A 196 -11.73 -21.31 0.37
C ALA A 196 -10.38 -20.59 0.36
N ALA A 197 -10.19 -19.63 -0.56
CA ALA A 197 -9.01 -18.78 -0.57
C ALA A 197 -8.91 -17.93 0.71
N LEU A 198 -10.03 -17.35 1.18
CA LEU A 198 -10.06 -16.59 2.44
C LEU A 198 -9.58 -17.42 3.62
N GLY A 199 -10.05 -18.66 3.74
CA GLY A 199 -9.59 -19.58 4.80
C GLY A 199 -8.08 -19.76 4.80
N PHE A 200 -7.48 -19.97 3.63
CA PHE A 200 -6.03 -20.13 3.48
C PHE A 200 -5.24 -18.85 3.79
N LEU A 201 -5.73 -17.68 3.34
CA LEU A 201 -5.14 -16.38 3.69
C LEU A 201 -5.19 -16.16 5.20
N MET A 202 -6.30 -16.52 5.84
CA MET A 202 -6.48 -16.38 7.29
C MET A 202 -5.53 -17.26 8.08
N THR A 203 -5.24 -18.48 7.64
CA THR A 203 -4.21 -19.33 8.26
C THR A 203 -2.83 -18.64 8.26
N ASN A 204 -2.47 -17.95 7.17
CA ASN A 204 -1.19 -17.26 7.07
C ASN A 204 -1.12 -16.03 7.99
N VAL A 205 -2.17 -15.20 8.04
CA VAL A 205 -2.17 -14.03 8.95
C VAL A 205 -2.23 -14.42 10.42
N GLN A 206 -2.72 -15.61 10.75
CA GLN A 206 -2.75 -16.16 12.11
C GLN A 206 -1.43 -16.80 12.55
N GLY A 207 -0.35 -16.64 11.77
CA GLY A 207 1.00 -17.07 12.16
C GLY A 207 1.60 -18.20 11.33
N ALA A 208 0.88 -18.71 10.31
CA ALA A 208 1.46 -19.72 9.41
C ALA A 208 2.33 -19.13 8.28
N ALA A 209 2.39 -17.81 8.14
CA ALA A 209 3.23 -17.17 7.14
C ALA A 209 4.72 -17.44 7.42
N LYS A 210 5.43 -18.03 6.44
CA LYS A 210 6.86 -18.37 6.56
C LYS A 210 7.78 -17.14 6.63
N ASN A 211 7.34 -16.01 6.09
CA ASN A 211 8.07 -14.75 6.06
C ASN A 211 7.10 -13.57 5.85
N ASP A 212 7.60 -12.35 6.04
CA ASP A 212 6.78 -11.14 5.95
C ASP A 212 6.25 -10.85 4.53
N ALA A 213 6.94 -11.32 3.47
CA ALA A 213 6.43 -11.15 2.12
C ALA A 213 5.13 -11.96 1.91
N LEU A 214 5.06 -13.18 2.44
CA LEU A 214 3.84 -14.00 2.40
C LEU A 214 2.77 -13.47 3.35
N LEU A 215 3.16 -12.98 4.54
CA LEU A 215 2.21 -12.34 5.46
C LEU A 215 1.56 -11.13 4.80
N LEU A 216 2.35 -10.30 4.13
CA LEU A 216 1.83 -9.21 3.34
C LEU A 216 0.89 -9.71 2.25
N ALA A 217 1.35 -10.58 1.34
CA ALA A 217 0.50 -11.00 0.22
C ALA A 217 -0.85 -11.56 0.72
N SER A 218 -0.84 -12.19 1.90
CA SER A 218 -2.05 -12.62 2.59
C SER A 218 -2.95 -11.44 2.99
N TRP A 219 -2.40 -10.39 3.62
CA TRP A 219 -3.14 -9.17 3.94
C TRP A 219 -3.66 -8.42 2.71
N VAL A 220 -2.94 -8.43 1.57
CA VAL A 220 -3.44 -7.87 0.29
C VAL A 220 -4.69 -8.63 -0.16
N GLY A 221 -4.66 -9.96 -0.08
CA GLY A 221 -5.84 -10.79 -0.35
C GLY A 221 -6.98 -10.50 0.62
N VAL A 222 -6.73 -10.52 1.92
CA VAL A 222 -7.75 -10.23 2.96
C VAL A 222 -8.39 -8.86 2.74
N LEU A 223 -7.60 -7.83 2.43
CA LEU A 223 -8.12 -6.50 2.12
C LEU A 223 -9.12 -6.54 0.96
N ARG A 224 -8.77 -7.19 -0.16
CA ARG A 224 -9.68 -7.35 -1.30
C ARG A 224 -10.99 -8.02 -0.89
N HIS A 225 -10.92 -9.06 -0.06
CA HIS A 225 -12.08 -9.78 0.44
C HIS A 225 -12.99 -8.85 1.27
N VAL A 226 -12.45 -8.16 2.27
CA VAL A 226 -13.27 -7.27 3.11
C VAL A 226 -13.81 -6.06 2.35
N SER A 227 -13.06 -5.51 1.39
CA SER A 227 -13.52 -4.40 0.55
C SER A 227 -14.73 -4.81 -0.31
N LEU A 228 -14.66 -5.96 -0.98
CA LEU A 228 -15.78 -6.47 -1.79
C LEU A 228 -16.95 -6.96 -0.92
N ASN A 229 -16.71 -7.32 0.33
CA ASN A 229 -17.77 -7.72 1.25
C ASN A 229 -18.80 -6.60 1.51
N ARG A 230 -18.40 -5.33 1.38
CA ARG A 230 -19.30 -4.17 1.53
C ARG A 230 -20.49 -4.21 0.56
N VAL A 231 -20.30 -4.81 -0.62
CA VAL A 231 -21.33 -4.91 -1.67
C VAL A 231 -21.82 -6.33 -1.91
N THR A 232 -21.04 -7.35 -1.56
CA THR A 232 -21.38 -8.76 -1.82
C THR A 232 -21.87 -9.53 -0.59
N GLN A 233 -21.57 -9.07 0.62
CA GLN A 233 -21.93 -9.72 1.88
C GLN A 233 -21.53 -11.21 1.98
N HIS A 234 -20.43 -11.59 1.31
CA HIS A 234 -19.97 -12.98 1.23
C HIS A 234 -19.21 -13.47 2.47
N ILE A 235 -18.77 -12.57 3.37
CA ILE A 235 -18.04 -12.91 4.59
C ILE A 235 -19.02 -12.89 5.78
N PRO A 236 -19.27 -14.03 6.44
CA PRO A 236 -20.08 -14.09 7.64
C PRO A 236 -19.55 -13.18 8.76
N GLY A 237 -20.45 -12.63 9.59
CA GLY A 237 -20.10 -11.65 10.62
C GLY A 237 -19.03 -12.14 11.61
N ASN A 238 -19.08 -13.41 12.02
CA ASN A 238 -18.07 -14.01 12.90
C ASN A 238 -16.68 -14.06 12.24
N GLN A 239 -16.59 -14.27 10.93
CA GLN A 239 -15.32 -14.22 10.21
C GLN A 239 -14.80 -12.78 10.07
N GLN A 240 -15.68 -11.79 9.88
CA GLN A 240 -15.29 -10.38 9.91
C GLN A 240 -14.67 -9.99 11.25
N VAL A 241 -15.26 -10.45 12.37
CA VAL A 241 -14.70 -10.25 13.71
C VAL A 241 -13.32 -10.91 13.83
N ALA A 242 -13.15 -12.14 13.37
CA ALA A 242 -11.85 -12.82 13.40
C ALA A 242 -10.77 -12.09 12.58
N ILE A 243 -11.13 -11.56 11.40
CA ILE A 243 -10.23 -10.74 10.57
C ILE A 243 -9.85 -9.45 11.33
N ALA A 244 -10.84 -8.75 11.88
CA ALA A 244 -10.62 -7.51 12.62
C ALA A 244 -9.70 -7.73 13.83
N THR A 245 -9.88 -8.83 14.58
CA THR A 245 -9.00 -9.20 15.69
C THR A 245 -7.55 -9.37 15.25
N GLN A 246 -7.29 -10.06 14.13
CA GLN A 246 -5.92 -10.23 13.63
C GLN A 246 -5.30 -8.92 13.15
N ALA A 247 -6.09 -8.06 12.51
CA ALA A 247 -5.62 -6.74 12.10
C ALA A 247 -5.30 -5.86 13.32
N LEU A 248 -6.14 -5.89 14.35
CA LEU A 248 -5.89 -5.18 15.61
C LEU A 248 -4.65 -5.72 16.34
N ASN A 249 -4.44 -7.04 16.35
CA ASN A 249 -3.21 -7.64 16.89
C ASN A 249 -1.97 -7.11 16.19
N LEU A 250 -1.99 -7.02 14.86
CA LEU A 250 -0.89 -6.47 14.07
C LEU A 250 -0.64 -4.98 14.38
N LEU A 251 -1.70 -4.18 14.63
CA LEU A 251 -1.56 -2.79 15.07
C LEU A 251 -0.99 -2.62 16.48
N ASN A 252 -1.12 -3.64 17.32
CA ASN A 252 -0.62 -3.63 18.69
C ASN A 252 0.74 -4.32 18.84
N GLN A 253 1.23 -4.98 17.80
CA GLN A 253 2.51 -5.66 17.82
C GLN A 253 3.65 -4.65 17.82
N ASP A 254 4.70 -4.94 18.59
CA ASP A 254 5.95 -4.18 18.57
C ASP A 254 6.87 -4.65 17.42
N ALA A 255 7.53 -3.70 16.76
CA ALA A 255 8.38 -3.99 15.61
C ALA A 255 9.60 -4.85 15.99
N ASN A 256 10.24 -4.57 17.13
CA ASN A 256 11.43 -5.29 17.59
C ASN A 256 11.07 -6.71 18.04
N ALA A 257 9.95 -6.86 18.76
CA ALA A 257 9.42 -8.17 19.15
C ALA A 257 9.10 -9.06 17.95
N ALA A 258 8.77 -8.45 16.80
CA ALA A 258 8.53 -9.16 15.55
C ALA A 258 9.79 -9.35 14.68
N GLY A 259 10.95 -8.82 15.09
CA GLY A 259 12.19 -8.87 14.30
C GLY A 259 12.11 -8.08 12.99
N ARG A 260 11.32 -7.00 12.94
CA ARG A 260 11.09 -6.19 11.74
C ARG A 260 11.77 -4.83 11.84
N SER A 261 12.17 -4.26 10.70
CA SER A 261 12.49 -2.84 10.65
C SER A 261 11.25 -2.00 10.95
N LEU A 262 11.45 -0.80 11.51
CA LEU A 262 10.35 0.12 11.78
C LEU A 262 9.54 0.44 10.51
N SER A 263 10.22 0.67 9.38
CA SER A 263 9.58 0.94 8.09
C SER A 263 8.74 -0.23 7.59
N GLY A 264 9.29 -1.45 7.63
CA GLY A 264 8.58 -2.67 7.23
C GLY A 264 7.36 -2.96 8.13
N HIS A 265 7.52 -2.77 9.44
CA HIS A 265 6.42 -2.92 10.39
C HIS A 265 5.31 -1.88 10.19
N THR A 266 5.70 -0.61 10.03
CA THR A 266 4.77 0.49 9.74
C THR A 266 3.91 0.19 8.52
N TRP A 267 4.53 -0.36 7.48
CA TRP A 267 3.83 -0.67 6.25
C TRP A 267 2.79 -1.80 6.43
N LEU A 268 3.10 -2.82 7.25
CA LEU A 268 2.13 -3.85 7.66
C LEU A 268 0.99 -3.26 8.51
N GLN A 269 1.29 -2.36 9.45
CA GLN A 269 0.28 -1.69 10.26
C GLN A 269 -0.68 -0.84 9.40
N ARG A 270 -0.15 -0.10 8.40
CA ARG A 270 -1.00 0.64 7.44
C ARG A 270 -1.97 -0.30 6.72
N ARG A 271 -1.53 -1.50 6.32
CA ARG A 271 -2.41 -2.51 5.71
C ARG A 271 -3.49 -3.02 6.67
N ALA A 272 -3.16 -3.20 7.95
CA ALA A 272 -4.14 -3.57 8.96
C ALA A 272 -5.22 -2.48 9.16
N ILE A 273 -4.84 -1.20 9.16
CA ILE A 273 -5.79 -0.07 9.20
C ILE A 273 -6.75 -0.11 7.99
N GLU A 274 -6.23 -0.38 6.79
CA GLU A 274 -7.06 -0.50 5.59
C GLU A 274 -8.07 -1.65 5.69
N VAL A 275 -7.66 -2.80 6.25
CA VAL A 275 -8.57 -3.93 6.48
C VAL A 275 -9.67 -3.56 7.47
N LEU A 276 -9.31 -2.95 8.61
CA LEU A 276 -10.25 -2.55 9.65
C LEU A 276 -11.27 -1.53 9.12
N SER A 277 -10.80 -0.53 8.38
CA SER A 277 -11.65 0.50 7.79
C SER A 277 -12.51 -0.02 6.63
N ALA A 278 -12.03 -1.01 5.87
CA ALA A 278 -12.83 -1.69 4.85
C ALA A 278 -13.98 -2.51 5.46
N ILE A 279 -13.76 -3.18 6.59
CA ILE A 279 -14.82 -3.79 7.40
C ILE A 279 -15.79 -2.70 7.89
N GLY A 280 -15.25 -1.57 8.37
CA GLY A 280 -16.00 -0.36 8.68
C GLY A 280 -16.91 -0.47 9.90
N ARG A 281 -16.73 -1.49 10.73
CA ARG A 281 -17.47 -1.71 11.98
C ARG A 281 -16.50 -1.68 13.14
N ASP A 282 -16.91 -1.05 14.24
CA ASP A 282 -16.13 -1.01 15.47
C ASP A 282 -16.74 -1.93 16.55
N ASN A 283 -15.88 -2.53 17.37
CA ASN A 283 -16.22 -3.29 18.56
C ASN A 283 -15.89 -2.50 19.85
N GLY A 284 -15.64 -1.20 19.74
CA GLY A 284 -15.22 -0.29 20.81
C GLY A 284 -13.70 -0.16 20.96
N GLN A 285 -12.91 -0.99 20.27
CA GLN A 285 -11.44 -0.99 20.37
C GLN A 285 -10.75 -0.44 19.12
N ILE A 286 -11.38 -0.58 17.95
CA ILE A 286 -10.76 -0.29 16.66
C ILE A 286 -10.63 1.23 16.48
N LEU A 287 -11.72 1.98 16.63
CA LEU A 287 -11.69 3.44 16.48
C LEU A 287 -10.82 4.08 17.56
N THR A 288 -10.90 3.59 18.80
CA THR A 288 -10.02 4.02 19.90
C THR A 288 -8.54 3.87 19.52
N LYS A 289 -8.14 2.72 18.96
CA LYS A 289 -6.75 2.49 18.52
C LYS A 289 -6.37 3.41 17.35
N ILE A 290 -7.25 3.57 16.35
CA ILE A 290 -7.02 4.47 15.20
C ILE A 290 -6.78 5.90 15.69
N VAL A 291 -7.62 6.40 16.59
CA VAL A 291 -7.48 7.75 17.16
C VAL A 291 -6.19 7.88 17.98
N SER A 292 -5.80 6.86 18.75
CA SER A 292 -4.52 6.90 19.47
C SER A 292 -3.30 6.98 18.54
N ILE A 293 -3.37 6.36 17.36
CA ILE A 293 -2.30 6.43 16.35
C ILE A 293 -2.23 7.84 15.76
N ILE A 294 -3.38 8.48 15.49
CA ILE A 294 -3.40 9.87 14.97
C ILE A 294 -2.71 10.82 15.97
N LYS A 295 -2.97 10.62 17.27
CA LYS A 295 -2.43 11.45 18.37
C LYS A 295 -0.95 11.22 18.66
N ASP A 296 -0.44 10.02 18.44
CA ASP A 296 0.94 9.69 18.79
C ASP A 296 1.94 10.42 17.89
N GLU A 297 2.56 11.47 18.44
CA GLU A 297 3.53 12.29 17.72
C GLU A 297 4.80 11.53 17.35
N ASN A 298 5.10 10.43 18.04
CA ASN A 298 6.25 9.58 17.76
C ASN A 298 5.96 8.53 16.66
N SER A 299 4.68 8.30 16.34
CA SER A 299 4.31 7.39 15.26
C SER A 299 4.74 7.98 13.91
N PRO A 300 5.26 7.14 12.98
CA PRO A 300 5.61 7.60 11.64
C PRO A 300 4.45 8.33 10.96
N ILE A 301 4.73 9.46 10.31
CA ILE A 301 3.70 10.31 9.69
C ILE A 301 2.80 9.50 8.73
N SER A 302 3.38 8.57 7.98
CA SER A 302 2.64 7.70 7.05
C SER A 302 1.60 6.81 7.75
N LEU A 303 1.86 6.38 8.98
CA LEU A 303 0.92 5.60 9.79
C LEU A 303 -0.22 6.50 10.30
N ARG A 304 0.12 7.69 10.80
CA ARG A 304 -0.84 8.70 11.28
C ARG A 304 -1.80 9.13 10.16
N LEU A 305 -1.27 9.35 8.95
CA LEU A 305 -2.06 9.67 7.75
C LEU A 305 -3.00 8.51 7.34
N SER A 306 -2.51 7.26 7.37
CA SER A 306 -3.37 6.09 7.12
C SER A 306 -4.49 5.98 8.16
N ALA A 307 -4.20 6.25 9.44
CA ALA A 307 -5.20 6.26 10.50
C ALA A 307 -6.23 7.40 10.32
N ALA A 308 -5.79 8.60 9.97
CA ALA A 308 -6.67 9.73 9.67
C ALA A 308 -7.64 9.40 8.52
N LYS A 309 -7.11 8.89 7.41
CA LYS A 309 -7.92 8.47 6.26
C LYS A 309 -8.92 7.35 6.60
N ALA A 310 -8.57 6.45 7.52
CA ALA A 310 -9.41 5.31 7.89
C ALA A 310 -10.79 5.71 8.42
N LEU A 311 -10.86 6.85 9.15
CA LEU A 311 -12.10 7.41 9.68
C LEU A 311 -13.17 7.61 8.59
N HIS A 312 -12.75 7.87 7.35
CA HIS A 312 -13.65 8.03 6.21
C HIS A 312 -14.57 6.82 5.96
N TYR A 313 -14.09 5.60 6.23
CA TYR A 313 -14.72 4.38 5.71
C TYR A 313 -15.61 3.64 6.72
N PHE A 314 -15.71 4.12 7.97
CA PHE A 314 -16.54 3.51 9.00
C PHE A 314 -18.03 3.81 8.82
N TYR A 315 -18.86 2.83 9.18
CA TYR A 315 -20.31 2.94 9.22
C TYR A 315 -20.75 3.46 10.60
N TYR A 316 -20.68 4.78 10.79
CA TYR A 316 -21.05 5.41 12.05
C TYR A 316 -22.52 5.14 12.39
N ASP A 317 -22.74 4.52 13.56
CA ASP A 317 -24.06 4.19 14.10
C ASP A 317 -23.99 4.08 15.64
N ASP A 318 -25.05 3.57 16.29
CA ASP A 318 -25.08 3.42 17.75
C ASP A 318 -23.98 2.54 18.34
N ARG A 319 -23.31 1.73 17.51
CA ARG A 319 -22.23 0.81 17.92
C ARG A 319 -20.86 1.27 17.44
N THR A 320 -20.81 2.03 16.36
CA THR A 320 -19.57 2.53 15.74
C THR A 320 -19.49 4.04 15.97
N LYS A 321 -18.82 4.45 17.05
CA LYS A 321 -18.75 5.85 17.50
C LYS A 321 -17.31 6.32 17.62
N VAL A 322 -17.10 7.61 17.41
CA VAL A 322 -15.81 8.27 17.61
C VAL A 322 -16.03 9.55 18.43
N PRO A 323 -15.17 9.88 19.42
CA PRO A 323 -15.27 11.15 20.13
C PRO A 323 -14.92 12.29 19.16
N VAL A 324 -15.93 13.02 18.68
CA VAL A 324 -15.78 13.91 17.52
C VAL A 324 -14.89 15.10 17.86
N GLU A 325 -15.07 15.70 19.04
CA GLU A 325 -14.26 16.82 19.50
C GLU A 325 -12.77 16.45 19.58
N GLU A 326 -12.45 15.41 20.37
CA GLU A 326 -11.09 14.96 20.61
C GLU A 326 -10.39 14.51 19.32
N THR A 327 -11.12 13.82 18.45
CA THR A 327 -10.59 13.36 17.16
C THR A 327 -10.36 14.53 16.20
N SER A 328 -11.24 15.54 16.19
CA SER A 328 -11.05 16.76 15.39
C SER A 328 -9.79 17.49 15.84
N ASN A 329 -9.58 17.65 17.14
CA ASN A 329 -8.37 18.28 17.67
C ASN A 329 -7.10 17.52 17.26
N SER A 330 -7.15 16.19 17.33
CA SER A 330 -6.03 15.32 16.91
C SER A 330 -5.71 15.43 15.42
N LEU A 331 -6.74 15.53 14.57
CA LEU A 331 -6.59 15.73 13.13
C LEU A 331 -6.03 17.12 12.80
N GLY A 332 -6.45 18.16 13.53
CA GLY A 332 -5.92 19.51 13.39
C GLY A 332 -4.45 19.61 13.77
N LEU A 333 -4.04 18.99 14.89
CA LEU A 333 -2.63 18.90 15.28
C LEU A 333 -1.78 18.13 14.24
N LEU A 334 -2.33 17.07 13.66
CA LEU A 334 -1.68 16.36 12.56
C LEU A 334 -1.52 17.26 11.31
N ALA A 335 -2.53 18.05 10.95
CA ALA A 335 -2.45 19.01 9.84
C ALA A 335 -1.38 20.09 10.07
N ILE A 336 -1.28 20.62 11.29
CA ILE A 336 -0.22 21.55 11.71
C ILE A 336 1.16 20.89 11.54
N GLN A 337 1.32 19.66 12.02
CA GLN A 337 2.60 18.94 11.90
C GLN A 337 3.00 18.70 10.44
N ILE A 338 2.05 18.36 9.57
CA ILE A 338 2.28 18.21 8.12
C ILE A 338 2.85 19.50 7.52
N CYS A 339 2.24 20.64 7.83
CA CYS A 339 2.68 21.93 7.32
C CYS A 339 4.06 22.30 7.86
N ARG A 340 4.31 22.10 9.17
CA ARG A 340 5.60 22.34 9.81
C ARG A 340 6.72 21.46 9.24
N ASN A 341 6.43 20.19 8.94
CA ASN A 341 7.40 19.29 8.32
C ASN A 341 7.85 19.81 6.95
N GLU A 342 6.93 20.33 6.13
CA GLU A 342 7.29 20.90 4.83
C GLU A 342 8.07 22.21 4.97
N LEU A 343 7.67 23.09 5.89
CA LEU A 343 8.43 24.31 6.21
C LEU A 343 9.87 23.98 6.61
N ALA A 344 10.05 23.02 7.54
CA ALA A 344 11.36 22.57 7.98
C ALA A 344 12.19 21.90 6.86
N ARG A 345 11.53 21.12 5.99
CA ARG A 345 12.20 20.50 4.83
C ARG A 345 12.73 21.57 3.87
N VAL A 346 11.93 22.59 3.58
CA VAL A 346 12.32 23.69 2.68
C VAL A 346 13.42 24.53 3.30
N GLU A 347 13.38 24.78 4.61
CA GLU A 347 14.47 25.51 5.28
C GLU A 347 15.80 24.72 5.22
N LYS A 348 15.75 23.41 5.49
CA LYS A 348 16.93 22.54 5.35
C LYS A 348 17.48 22.49 3.92
N GLU A 349 16.61 22.57 2.91
CA GLU A 349 17.01 22.68 1.50
C GLU A 349 17.77 24.00 1.25
N LYS A 350 17.27 25.13 1.78
CA LYS A 350 17.96 26.43 1.68
C LYS A 350 19.31 26.43 2.39
N GLU A 351 19.39 25.87 3.59
CA GLU A 351 20.64 25.74 4.35
C GLU A 351 21.69 24.94 3.56
N LEU A 352 21.28 23.84 2.93
CA LEU A 352 22.15 23.01 2.09
C LEU A 352 22.63 23.79 0.86
N GLU A 353 21.74 24.50 0.18
CA GLU A 353 22.09 25.35 -0.98
C GLU A 353 23.05 26.47 -0.59
N ALA A 354 22.80 27.15 0.52
CA ALA A 354 23.69 28.18 1.06
C ALA A 354 25.06 27.62 1.43
N SER A 355 25.12 26.41 2.02
CA SER A 355 26.39 25.74 2.34
C SER A 355 27.19 25.37 1.10
N ASN A 356 26.52 24.91 0.04
CA ASN A 356 27.15 24.58 -1.25
C ASN A 356 27.63 25.83 -1.99
N ALA A 357 26.91 26.96 -1.86
CA ALA A 357 27.32 28.24 -2.42
C ALA A 357 28.48 28.89 -1.64
N ALA A 358 28.51 28.74 -0.31
CA ALA A 358 29.55 29.28 0.57
C ALA A 358 30.83 28.44 0.60
N GLY A 359 30.73 27.11 0.42
CA GLY A 359 31.85 26.17 0.27
C GLY A 359 32.52 26.27 -1.10
N GLY A 360 32.65 27.49 -1.61
CA GLY A 360 32.95 27.84 -2.99
C GLY A 360 33.95 26.91 -3.65
N VAL A 361 33.68 26.63 -4.93
CA VAL A 361 34.56 25.98 -5.90
C VAL A 361 36.02 26.35 -5.63
N GLY A 362 36.67 25.55 -4.80
CA GLY A 362 38.10 25.37 -4.80
C GLY A 362 38.38 24.62 -6.08
N ASP A 363 38.98 25.33 -7.02
CA ASP A 363 39.63 24.82 -8.21
C ASP A 363 40.53 23.61 -7.87
N PHE A 364 39.95 22.42 -7.81
CA PHE A 364 40.65 21.14 -7.85
C PHE A 364 39.79 20.11 -8.56
N GLY A 365 40.05 19.97 -9.86
CA GLY A 365 40.06 18.67 -10.51
C GLY A 365 38.70 18.13 -10.95
N ALA A 366 38.44 18.33 -12.24
CA ALA A 366 37.54 17.48 -13.00
C ALA A 366 37.83 15.98 -12.72
N GLY A 367 36.78 15.25 -12.34
CA GLY A 367 36.74 13.79 -12.39
C GLY A 367 36.95 13.10 -11.05
N MET A 368 35.86 12.86 -10.30
CA MET A 368 35.62 11.60 -9.61
C MET A 368 34.20 11.58 -9.05
N MET A 369 33.27 10.99 -9.82
CA MET A 369 32.05 10.39 -9.27
C MET A 369 32.48 9.15 -8.49
N GLY A 370 32.91 9.35 -7.24
CA GLY A 370 33.34 8.31 -6.31
C GLY A 370 32.39 8.27 -5.12
N GLY A 371 31.83 7.09 -4.86
CA GLY A 371 30.92 6.86 -3.75
C GLY A 371 31.54 7.07 -2.37
N MET A 372 30.68 7.50 -1.45
CA MET A 372 30.76 7.46 0.01
C MET A 372 29.28 7.38 0.42
N ASP A 373 28.71 6.35 1.04
CA ASP A 373 29.15 5.46 2.14
C ASP A 373 29.72 6.23 3.34
N GLY A 374 28.83 6.51 4.30
CA GLY A 374 29.15 7.24 5.52
C GLY A 374 27.91 7.72 6.30
N GLY A 375 27.23 6.79 6.98
CA GLY A 375 26.49 7.02 8.24
C GLY A 375 25.51 8.20 8.32
N MET A 376 24.26 7.97 7.89
CA MET A 376 23.12 8.78 8.35
C MET A 376 22.26 7.95 9.31
N ASP A 377 22.68 7.93 10.57
CA ASP A 377 21.81 7.54 11.68
C ASP A 377 20.90 8.73 12.03
N GLY A 378 19.59 8.51 11.94
CA GLY A 378 18.57 9.39 12.50
C GLY A 378 18.08 10.53 11.58
N GLY A 379 16.86 10.37 11.03
CA GLY A 379 16.06 11.52 10.60
C GLY A 379 15.92 11.79 9.11
N MET A 380 16.26 10.83 8.24
CA MET A 380 15.78 10.83 6.85
C MET A 380 14.81 9.66 6.65
N GLY A 381 13.55 9.92 6.95
CA GLY A 381 12.44 9.13 6.40
C GLY A 381 12.45 9.35 4.90
N GLY A 382 13.21 8.50 4.19
CA GLY A 382 13.36 8.53 2.76
C GLY A 382 12.00 8.73 2.09
N MET A 383 11.96 9.75 1.25
CA MET A 383 11.22 9.68 0.01
C MET A 383 11.82 8.53 -0.81
N ASP A 384 11.53 7.30 -0.39
CA ASP A 384 11.60 6.17 -1.28
C ASP A 384 10.55 6.44 -2.35
N GLY A 385 11.05 6.78 -3.53
CA GLY A 385 10.30 6.82 -4.77
C GLY A 385 9.68 5.46 -5.05
N GLY A 386 8.57 5.18 -4.39
CA GLY A 386 7.54 4.30 -4.88
C GLY A 386 6.46 5.20 -5.46
N MET A 387 6.37 5.24 -6.79
CA MET A 387 5.13 5.59 -7.46
C MET A 387 4.00 4.84 -6.76
N ASP A 388 3.26 5.54 -5.90
CA ASP A 388 2.00 5.08 -5.31
C ASP A 388 0.96 5.17 -6.43
N GLY A 389 1.08 4.21 -7.35
CA GLY A 389 0.25 3.96 -8.51
C GLY A 389 0.01 2.45 -8.63
N GLY A 390 -0.11 1.77 -7.48
CA GLY A 390 -0.77 0.48 -7.41
C GLY A 390 -2.23 0.67 -7.78
N MET A 391 -2.52 0.54 -9.08
CA MET A 391 -3.84 0.23 -9.61
C MET A 391 -4.41 -0.99 -8.88
N GLY A 392 -5.06 -0.74 -7.75
CA GLY A 392 -5.90 -1.67 -7.03
C GLY A 392 -7.34 -1.47 -7.45
N GLY A 393 -7.75 -2.15 -8.52
CA GLY A 393 -9.14 -2.56 -8.73
C GLY A 393 -10.18 -1.44 -8.88
N MET A 394 -10.10 -0.68 -9.98
CA MET A 394 -11.33 -0.27 -10.67
C MET A 394 -12.02 -1.53 -11.21
N ALA A 395 -12.90 -2.12 -10.40
CA ALA A 395 -13.87 -3.08 -10.88
C ALA A 395 -15.00 -2.31 -11.58
N GLY A 396 -14.94 -2.28 -12.92
CA GLY A 396 -16.10 -2.06 -13.77
C GLY A 396 -16.26 -0.66 -14.34
N GLY A 397 -15.71 -0.43 -15.55
CA GLY A 397 -16.34 0.53 -16.46
C GLY A 397 -15.47 1.31 -17.46
N MET A 398 -14.40 0.76 -18.04
CA MET A 398 -13.86 1.35 -19.28
C MET A 398 -13.62 0.27 -20.33
N GLY A 399 -14.51 0.22 -21.31
CA GLY A 399 -14.31 -0.44 -22.59
C GLY A 399 -14.11 0.66 -23.63
N GLY A 400 -13.01 0.58 -24.37
CA GLY A 400 -12.73 1.43 -25.52
C GLY A 400 -11.66 2.48 -25.28
N MET A 401 -10.39 2.09 -25.40
CA MET A 401 -9.35 2.86 -26.09
C MET A 401 -8.03 2.07 -26.05
N MET A 402 -7.80 1.27 -27.08
CA MET A 402 -6.45 0.94 -27.54
C MET A 402 -6.23 1.75 -28.81
N GLY A 403 -5.15 2.52 -28.87
CA GLY A 403 -4.77 3.22 -30.09
C GLY A 403 -3.65 4.22 -29.94
N GLY A 404 -2.42 3.75 -29.68
CA GLY A 404 -1.22 4.35 -30.25
C GLY A 404 -0.49 5.45 -29.47
N MET A 405 0.84 5.44 -29.67
CA MET A 405 1.85 6.46 -29.29
C MET A 405 2.16 6.53 -27.79
N GLY A 406 3.35 6.18 -27.29
CA GLY A 406 4.65 6.14 -27.97
C GLY A 406 5.16 7.55 -28.27
N GLY A 407 5.32 8.37 -27.23
CA GLY A 407 5.95 9.69 -27.32
C GLY A 407 5.65 10.58 -26.12
N ALA A 408 6.70 11.04 -25.42
CA ALA A 408 6.71 12.25 -24.60
C ALA A 408 5.57 12.45 -23.57
N MET A 409 5.65 11.79 -22.41
CA MET A 409 4.86 12.17 -21.21
C MET A 409 5.72 12.98 -20.23
N GLY A 410 6.20 14.12 -20.74
CA GLY A 410 6.73 15.24 -19.97
C GLY A 410 5.88 16.48 -20.26
N GLY A 411 4.55 16.34 -20.10
CA GLY A 411 3.58 17.41 -20.37
C GLY A 411 2.45 17.40 -19.34
N ASP A 412 2.40 18.44 -18.53
CA ASP A 412 1.19 19.18 -18.13
C ASP A 412 -0.04 18.37 -17.70
N VAL A 413 0.08 17.63 -16.60
CA VAL A 413 -1.08 17.00 -15.92
C VAL A 413 -1.86 17.99 -15.02
N PHE A 414 -1.40 19.23 -14.89
CA PHE A 414 -2.17 20.30 -14.25
C PHE A 414 -2.14 21.52 -15.16
N GLY A 415 -3.25 21.79 -15.82
CA GLY A 415 -3.43 22.93 -16.72
C GLY A 415 -3.32 24.26 -15.96
N GLY A 416 -2.10 24.76 -15.84
CA GLY A 416 -1.83 26.14 -15.50
C GLY A 416 -1.34 26.85 -16.76
N GLY A 417 -1.86 28.04 -17.05
CA GLY A 417 -1.30 28.94 -18.05
C GLY A 417 0.20 29.21 -17.81
N ALA A 418 0.84 29.93 -18.73
CA ALA A 418 2.24 30.34 -18.54
C ALA A 418 2.40 30.97 -17.14
N SER A 419 3.43 30.63 -16.38
CA SER A 419 3.64 31.22 -15.04
C SER A 419 4.55 32.44 -15.16
N THR A 420 4.36 33.44 -14.29
CA THR A 420 5.34 34.53 -14.13
C THR A 420 6.63 34.09 -13.43
N LEU A 421 6.64 32.92 -12.77
CA LEU A 421 7.83 32.34 -12.14
C LEU A 421 8.76 31.71 -13.19
N SER A 422 10.05 31.64 -12.90
CA SER A 422 10.95 30.81 -13.70
C SER A 422 10.53 29.33 -13.63
N LYS A 423 10.92 28.54 -14.65
CA LYS A 423 10.63 27.10 -14.69
C LYS A 423 11.14 26.36 -13.45
N GLU A 424 12.25 26.81 -12.87
CA GLU A 424 12.81 26.19 -11.66
C GLU A 424 12.00 26.56 -10.42
N GLU A 425 11.70 27.83 -10.21
CA GLU A 425 10.89 28.31 -9.09
C GLU A 425 9.51 27.65 -9.10
N LYS A 426 8.85 27.59 -10.27
CA LYS A 426 7.57 26.90 -10.42
C LYS A 426 7.66 25.43 -9.99
N ARG A 427 8.69 24.70 -10.43
CA ARG A 427 8.88 23.30 -10.03
C ARG A 427 9.02 23.16 -8.51
N ARG A 428 9.74 24.08 -7.86
CA ARG A 428 9.93 24.07 -6.40
C ARG A 428 8.61 24.34 -5.66
N VAL A 429 7.82 25.32 -6.11
CA VAL A 429 6.49 25.63 -5.56
C VAL A 429 5.56 24.43 -5.72
N ASP A 430 5.44 23.90 -6.95
CA ASP A 430 4.53 22.80 -7.25
C ASP A 430 4.92 21.51 -6.52
N TYR A 431 6.22 21.30 -6.25
CA TYR A 431 6.68 20.19 -5.43
C TYR A 431 6.16 20.29 -3.99
N SER A 432 6.32 21.45 -3.34
CA SER A 432 5.79 21.69 -2.00
C SER A 432 4.26 21.57 -1.95
N ARG A 433 3.56 22.13 -2.94
CA ARG A 433 2.09 21.99 -3.07
C ARG A 433 1.68 20.52 -3.14
N ARG A 434 2.36 19.70 -3.95
CA ARG A 434 2.03 18.27 -4.10
C ARG A 434 2.24 17.49 -2.80
N ILE A 435 3.32 17.76 -2.07
CA ILE A 435 3.58 17.12 -0.77
C ILE A 435 2.46 17.46 0.22
N LEU A 436 2.17 18.76 0.37
CA LEU A 436 1.14 19.24 1.30
C LEU A 436 -0.24 18.73 0.92
N ALA A 437 -0.63 18.87 -0.35
CA ALA A 437 -1.93 18.42 -0.84
C ALA A 437 -2.13 16.92 -0.62
N TYR A 438 -1.11 16.10 -0.90
CA TYR A 438 -1.19 14.65 -0.67
C TYR A 438 -1.41 14.30 0.80
N GLN A 439 -0.66 14.93 1.71
CA GLN A 439 -0.75 14.62 3.14
C GLN A 439 -2.03 15.19 3.76
N LEU A 440 -2.36 16.46 3.51
CA LEU A 440 -3.57 17.10 4.02
C LEU A 440 -4.85 16.43 3.49
N TYR A 441 -4.82 15.86 2.28
CA TYR A 441 -5.95 15.10 1.73
C TYR A 441 -6.38 13.92 2.64
N HIS A 442 -5.45 13.28 3.36
CA HIS A 442 -5.80 12.20 4.29
C HIS A 442 -6.59 12.72 5.50
N VAL A 443 -6.25 13.92 5.97
CA VAL A 443 -6.99 14.60 7.04
C VAL A 443 -8.38 15.01 6.55
N VAL A 444 -8.47 15.61 5.35
CA VAL A 444 -9.74 15.99 4.70
C VAL A 444 -10.65 14.77 4.49
N LEU A 445 -10.11 13.61 4.10
CA LEU A 445 -10.90 12.38 3.99
C LEU A 445 -11.47 11.93 5.34
N GLY A 446 -10.66 11.99 6.40
CA GLY A 446 -11.09 11.62 7.75
C GLY A 446 -12.21 12.52 8.28
N ILE A 447 -12.08 13.83 8.08
CA ILE A 447 -13.13 14.83 8.35
C ILE A 447 -14.40 14.46 7.58
N GLY A 448 -14.26 14.22 6.27
CA GLY A 448 -15.37 13.89 5.38
C GLY A 448 -16.16 15.11 4.92
N LYS A 449 -17.27 14.87 4.22
CA LYS A 449 -18.10 15.92 3.62
C LYS A 449 -19.56 15.73 3.99
N GLN A 450 -20.26 16.85 4.17
CA GLN A 450 -21.72 16.86 4.29
C GLN A 450 -22.33 16.45 2.94
N GLY A 451 -23.24 15.50 3.00
CA GLY A 451 -24.05 15.09 1.86
C GLY A 451 -24.88 16.26 1.34
N ARG A 452 -25.18 16.23 0.05
CA ARG A 452 -26.02 17.23 -0.61
C ARG A 452 -27.12 16.52 -1.38
N GLN A 453 -28.35 17.00 -1.23
CA GLN A 453 -29.42 16.63 -2.15
C GLN A 453 -29.31 17.51 -3.40
N ALA A 454 -28.98 16.88 -4.53
CA ALA A 454 -28.96 17.51 -5.85
C ALA A 454 -30.02 16.85 -6.74
N GLY A 455 -31.30 17.15 -6.47
CA GLY A 455 -32.43 16.54 -7.19
C GLY A 455 -32.53 15.03 -6.94
N PRO A 456 -32.72 14.18 -7.97
CA PRO A 456 -32.84 12.72 -7.79
C PRO A 456 -31.54 12.07 -7.30
N ASN A 457 -30.41 12.78 -7.35
CA ASN A 457 -29.11 12.30 -6.90
C ASN A 457 -28.82 12.84 -5.49
N THR A 458 -28.98 11.97 -4.49
CA THR A 458 -28.52 12.27 -3.12
C THR A 458 -27.06 11.84 -3.00
N ILE A 459 -26.16 12.78 -2.71
CA ILE A 459 -24.79 12.48 -2.31
C ILE A 459 -24.80 12.26 -0.80
N ALA A 460 -24.42 11.07 -0.34
CA ALA A 460 -24.36 10.76 1.09
C ALA A 460 -23.22 11.52 1.79
N SER A 461 -23.42 11.86 3.06
CA SER A 461 -22.33 12.33 3.92
C SER A 461 -21.28 11.24 4.12
N THR A 462 -20.04 11.61 4.43
CA THR A 462 -18.92 10.67 4.64
C THR A 462 -18.07 11.08 5.85
N GLY A 463 -17.21 10.17 6.33
CA GLY A 463 -16.25 10.46 7.40
C GLY A 463 -16.87 10.92 8.70
N MET A 464 -16.12 11.68 9.51
CA MET A 464 -16.57 12.15 10.82
C MET A 464 -17.82 13.02 10.78
N VAL A 465 -18.16 13.64 9.65
CA VAL A 465 -19.44 14.34 9.48
C VAL A 465 -20.65 13.44 9.77
N LEU A 466 -20.57 12.13 9.48
CA LEU A 466 -21.62 11.18 9.85
C LEU A 466 -21.69 10.95 11.36
N ALA A 467 -20.56 11.03 12.06
CA ALA A 467 -20.46 10.79 13.49
C ALA A 467 -21.04 11.94 14.33
N VAL A 468 -21.09 13.16 13.79
CA VAL A 468 -21.55 14.34 14.55
C VAL A 468 -23.01 14.25 14.98
N THR A 469 -23.84 13.51 14.22
CA THR A 469 -25.22 13.20 14.62
C THR A 469 -25.32 12.49 15.97
N GLN A 470 -24.19 11.96 16.48
CA GLN A 470 -24.07 11.23 17.73
C GLN A 470 -23.38 12.05 18.84
N ASP A 471 -22.73 13.17 18.50
CA ASP A 471 -21.93 14.02 19.39
C ASP A 471 -22.09 15.49 18.98
N ASN A 472 -23.21 16.10 19.39
CA ASN A 472 -23.51 17.50 19.09
C ASN A 472 -22.46 18.47 19.66
N ALA A 473 -21.76 18.09 20.74
CA ALA A 473 -20.71 18.92 21.33
C ALA A 473 -19.49 19.00 20.40
N GLY A 474 -19.14 17.88 19.76
CA GLY A 474 -18.05 17.82 18.78
C GLY A 474 -18.31 18.54 17.45
N GLN A 475 -19.55 18.97 17.15
CA GLN A 475 -19.88 19.68 15.92
C GLN A 475 -19.07 20.98 15.76
N ALA A 476 -18.91 21.75 16.83
CA ALA A 476 -18.19 23.02 16.79
C ALA A 476 -16.71 22.81 16.43
N ALA A 477 -16.06 21.84 17.08
CA ALA A 477 -14.67 21.48 16.80
C ALA A 477 -14.48 20.96 15.37
N LEU A 478 -15.40 20.13 14.87
CA LEU A 478 -15.33 19.65 13.49
C LEU A 478 -15.51 20.77 12.47
N THR A 479 -16.44 21.71 12.70
CA THR A 479 -16.65 22.86 11.83
C THR A 479 -15.41 23.76 11.79
N GLN A 480 -14.81 24.07 12.94
CA GLN A 480 -13.58 24.86 13.01
C GLN A 480 -12.42 24.17 12.30
N LEU A 481 -12.28 22.85 12.46
CA LEU A 481 -11.29 22.08 11.74
C LEU A 481 -11.54 22.12 10.22
N GLN A 482 -12.79 22.02 9.76
CA GLN A 482 -13.14 22.13 8.34
C GLN A 482 -12.73 23.49 7.76
N GLU A 483 -13.08 24.58 8.44
CA GLU A 483 -12.71 25.94 8.03
C GLU A 483 -11.19 26.13 7.97
N GLY A 484 -10.47 25.65 8.99
CA GLY A 484 -9.01 25.70 9.01
C GLY A 484 -8.36 24.87 7.90
N MET A 485 -8.89 23.68 7.62
CA MET A 485 -8.41 22.85 6.52
C MET A 485 -8.70 23.47 5.15
N ASP A 486 -9.88 24.07 4.95
CA ASP A 486 -10.22 24.77 3.72
C ASP A 486 -9.28 25.96 3.47
N ALA A 487 -8.92 26.71 4.52
CA ALA A 487 -7.95 27.81 4.43
C ALA A 487 -6.53 27.32 4.08
N LEU A 488 -6.07 26.21 4.71
CA LEU A 488 -4.79 25.58 4.37
C LEU A 488 -4.76 25.10 2.91
N ILE A 489 -5.84 24.44 2.46
CA ILE A 489 -5.94 23.92 1.09
C ILE A 489 -5.98 25.05 0.07
N GLU A 490 -6.72 26.14 0.34
CA GLU A 490 -6.77 27.29 -0.56
C GLU A 490 -5.39 27.96 -0.69
N THR A 491 -4.62 28.02 0.40
CA THR A 491 -3.25 28.58 0.38
C THR A 491 -2.29 27.82 -0.53
N ILE A 492 -2.45 26.50 -0.63
CA ILE A 492 -1.59 25.64 -1.47
C ILE A 492 -2.19 25.33 -2.84
N ARG A 493 -3.34 25.92 -3.16
CA ARG A 493 -4.03 25.67 -4.41
C ARG A 493 -3.19 26.18 -5.58
N ILE A 494 -3.14 25.40 -6.66
CA ILE A 494 -2.58 25.87 -7.92
C ILE A 494 -3.58 26.88 -8.49
N PRO A 495 -3.18 28.14 -8.78
CA PRO A 495 -4.07 29.11 -9.40
C PRO A 495 -4.61 28.54 -10.71
N GLU A 496 -5.94 28.46 -10.83
CA GLU A 496 -6.59 28.09 -12.08
C GLU A 496 -6.50 29.28 -13.05
N ASP A 497 -6.26 28.99 -14.32
CA ASP A 497 -6.36 29.99 -15.39
C ASP A 497 -7.83 30.38 -15.58
N ASN A 498 -8.28 31.43 -14.88
CA ASN A 498 -9.68 31.87 -14.84
C ASN A 498 -10.05 32.74 -16.05
N SER A 499 -9.42 32.51 -17.19
CA SER A 499 -9.36 33.50 -18.25
C SER A 499 -10.60 33.51 -19.16
N THR A 500 -11.34 34.60 -18.99
CA THR A 500 -11.90 35.42 -20.09
C THR A 500 -10.80 36.22 -20.83
N VAL A 501 -9.55 35.77 -20.71
CA VAL A 501 -8.29 36.37 -21.16
C VAL A 501 -7.57 35.35 -22.07
N SER A 502 -6.63 35.80 -22.90
CA SER A 502 -5.94 34.93 -23.86
C SER A 502 -5.15 33.81 -23.18
N PRO A 503 -5.11 32.56 -23.71
CA PRO A 503 -4.29 31.45 -23.21
C PRO A 503 -2.78 31.72 -23.12
N ASP A 504 -2.33 32.84 -23.68
CA ASP A 504 -0.94 33.26 -23.76
C ASP A 504 -0.52 34.22 -22.62
N GLU A 505 -1.46 34.70 -21.79
CA GLU A 505 -1.11 35.60 -20.67
C GLU A 505 -0.63 34.82 -19.45
N PRO A 506 0.53 35.17 -18.89
CA PRO A 506 1.06 34.44 -17.75
C PRO A 506 0.26 34.69 -16.47
N VAL A 507 -0.15 33.63 -15.80
CA VAL A 507 -0.82 33.64 -14.50
C VAL A 507 0.20 34.03 -13.43
N SER A 508 -0.12 35.10 -12.69
CA SER A 508 0.64 35.50 -11.51
C SER A 508 0.39 34.50 -10.38
N GLU A 509 1.45 33.84 -9.92
CA GLU A 509 1.39 32.92 -8.78
C GLU A 509 2.46 33.28 -7.74
N PRO A 510 2.18 33.09 -6.44
CA PRO A 510 3.16 33.38 -5.39
C PRO A 510 4.38 32.47 -5.54
N ASP A 511 5.56 33.01 -5.28
CA ASP A 511 6.76 32.21 -5.12
C ASP A 511 6.67 31.29 -3.89
N ARG A 512 7.66 30.40 -3.75
CA ARG A 512 7.66 29.38 -2.69
C ARG A 512 7.69 30.01 -1.30
N GLU A 513 8.39 31.12 -1.12
CA GLU A 513 8.54 31.77 0.18
C GLU A 513 7.24 32.45 0.60
N THR A 514 6.62 33.18 -0.32
CA THR A 514 5.34 33.85 -0.12
C THR A 514 4.24 32.83 0.19
N MET A 515 4.17 31.74 -0.59
CA MET A 515 3.20 30.66 -0.34
C MET A 515 3.40 30.04 1.05
N LEU A 516 4.65 29.74 1.44
CA LEU A 516 4.95 29.13 2.73
C LEU A 516 4.74 30.10 3.91
N GLY A 517 4.97 31.41 3.72
CA GLY A 517 4.65 32.43 4.70
C GLY A 517 3.15 32.56 4.95
N ASN A 518 2.34 32.51 3.88
CA ASN A 518 0.88 32.46 3.99
C ASN A 518 0.43 31.18 4.71
N LEU A 519 1.05 30.03 4.37
CA LEU A 519 0.75 28.75 5.01
C LEU A 519 1.05 28.79 6.51
N GLU A 520 2.18 29.37 6.91
CA GLU A 520 2.53 29.53 8.32
C GLU A 520 1.51 30.42 9.07
N GLY A 521 1.01 31.47 8.41
CA GLY A 521 -0.08 32.30 8.92
C GLY A 521 -1.35 31.50 9.23
N GLU A 522 -1.79 30.66 8.29
CA GLU A 522 -2.96 29.79 8.48
C GLU A 522 -2.72 28.70 9.54
N VAL A 523 -1.50 28.13 9.60
CA VAL A 523 -1.10 27.18 10.65
C VAL A 523 -1.24 27.81 12.05
N ARG A 524 -0.78 29.05 12.24
CA ARG A 524 -0.88 29.76 13.54
C ARG A 524 -2.34 30.03 13.92
N LYS A 525 -3.21 30.36 12.95
CA LYS A 525 -4.65 30.50 13.21
C LYS A 525 -5.24 29.17 13.68
N LEU A 526 -5.00 28.09 12.95
CA LEU A 526 -5.48 26.75 13.32
C LEU A 526 -4.98 26.34 14.71
N GLU A 527 -3.71 26.58 15.01
CA GLU A 527 -3.12 26.28 16.32
C GLU A 527 -3.78 27.07 17.46
N SER A 528 -4.08 28.35 17.25
CA SER A 528 -4.72 29.19 18.26
C SER A 528 -6.11 28.70 18.68
N PHE A 529 -6.82 28.01 17.78
CA PHE A 529 -8.10 27.38 18.08
C PHE A 529 -7.96 26.08 18.85
N LEU A 530 -6.93 25.28 18.53
CA LEU A 530 -6.72 23.95 19.11
C LEU A 530 -6.03 23.98 20.48
N LEU A 531 -5.16 24.97 20.70
CA LEU A 531 -4.37 25.15 21.91
C LEU A 531 -4.64 26.56 22.47
N PRO A 532 -5.83 26.83 23.03
CA PRO A 532 -6.12 28.14 23.62
C PRO A 532 -5.07 28.44 24.70
N ALA A 533 -4.52 29.66 24.66
CA ALA A 533 -3.51 30.09 25.61
C ALA A 533 -3.97 29.81 27.04
N VAL A 534 -3.15 29.10 27.82
CA VAL A 534 -3.41 28.88 29.25
C VAL A 534 -3.59 30.25 29.87
N ALA A 535 -4.79 30.55 30.36
CA ALA A 535 -5.04 31.78 31.10
C ALA A 535 -3.99 31.88 32.21
N PRO A 536 -3.31 33.03 32.40
CA PRO A 536 -2.33 33.15 33.46
C PRO A 536 -3.02 32.79 34.77
N ALA A 537 -2.50 31.76 35.44
CA ALA A 537 -3.00 31.34 36.74
C ALA A 537 -3.03 32.59 37.62
N THR A 538 -4.25 33.02 37.99
CA THR A 538 -4.43 34.03 39.03
C THR A 538 -3.74 33.47 40.26
N ALA A 539 -2.58 34.04 40.60
CA ALA A 539 -1.89 33.75 41.84
C ALA A 539 -2.87 34.07 42.98
N GLU A 540 -3.49 33.04 43.55
CA GLU A 540 -4.18 33.17 44.82
C GLU A 540 -3.14 33.57 45.85
N ASN A 541 -3.24 34.83 46.29
CA ASN A 541 -2.57 35.31 47.49
C ASN A 541 -2.90 34.34 48.64
N PRO A 542 -1.92 33.76 49.34
CA PRO A 542 -2.20 32.95 50.51
C PRO A 542 -2.81 33.86 51.59
N ALA A 543 -4.09 33.67 51.85
CA ALA A 543 -4.78 34.28 52.97
C ALA A 543 -4.11 33.85 54.28
N ALA A 544 -3.70 34.84 55.07
CA ALA A 544 -3.19 34.65 56.41
C ALA A 544 -4.29 34.06 57.31
N ASN A 545 -4.19 32.76 57.60
CA ASN A 545 -5.00 32.10 58.62
C ASN A 545 -4.35 32.30 59.99
N THR A 546 -4.78 33.33 60.71
CA THR A 546 -4.60 33.43 62.16
C THR A 546 -5.77 32.73 62.84
N THR A 547 -5.52 31.52 63.35
CA THR A 547 -6.39 30.89 64.36
C THR A 547 -5.51 30.38 65.50
N GLU A 548 -5.57 31.10 66.61
CA GLU A 548 -5.08 30.68 67.92
C GLU A 548 -5.83 29.43 68.40
N PRO A 549 -5.15 28.49 69.11
CA PRO A 549 -5.82 27.34 69.71
C PRO A 549 -6.39 27.70 71.10
N ASN A 550 -7.69 27.51 71.28
CA ASN A 550 -8.32 27.53 72.60
C ASN A 550 -7.92 26.30 73.42
N PRO A 551 -7.73 26.42 74.75
CA PRO A 551 -7.22 25.35 75.61
C PRO A 551 -8.30 24.34 76.01
N VAL A 552 -7.87 23.09 76.13
CA VAL A 552 -8.63 21.92 76.56
C VAL A 552 -9.06 22.05 78.03
N VAL A 553 -10.36 21.84 78.30
CA VAL A 553 -10.91 21.63 79.65
C VAL A 553 -11.16 20.12 79.84
N PRO A 554 -10.72 19.50 80.95
CA PRO A 554 -10.81 18.04 81.15
C PRO A 554 -12.06 17.60 81.91
N GLY A 555 -12.63 16.46 81.49
CA GLY A 555 -13.34 15.51 82.38
C GLY A 555 -14.86 15.40 82.21
N SER A 556 -15.32 14.31 81.62
CA SER A 556 -16.38 13.37 82.06
C SER A 556 -16.49 12.24 81.05
#